data_AF-A0A7S4IDP3-F1
#
_entry.id   AF-A0A7S4IDP3-F1
#
_cell.length_a   1.000
_cell.length_b   1.000
_cell.length_c   1.000
_cell.angle_alpha   90.00
_cell.angle_beta   90.00
_cell.angle_gamma   90.00
#
_symmetry.space_group_name_H-M   'P 1'
#
loop_
_entity.id
_entity.type
_entity.pdbx_description
1 polymer ?
#
loop_
_entity_poly.entity_id
_entity_poly.type
_entity_poly.pdbx_seq_one_letter_code
_entity_poly.pdbx_strand_id
1 'polypeptide(L)'
;MTTAELTPEYHRALQHLERNLDELHIFPRRSISPDMLLDNNMQLIEIYSGEKMSNKQFPKGSFWRWNQTKRRREAFLNARNAVVSFAKFTPRRSSKKNNDELPSLKLWHFELKYTDCPQVIYHILWCEKGYNTLPSFSTFDVSMDDLTFLIPFMPNDAAQELFPNHYPQQCPKMHVQQSCNDPRYW
;
A
#
# COMPACT_ATOMS: atom_id res chain seq x y z
N MET A 1 17.28 26.13 9.61
CA MET A 1 16.59 26.26 10.91
C MET A 1 17.32 25.40 11.92
N THR A 2 17.68 25.95 13.07
CA THR A 2 18.24 25.16 14.17
C THR A 2 17.11 24.29 14.74
N THR A 3 17.44 23.06 15.13
CA THR A 3 16.46 22.07 15.64
C THR A 3 15.69 22.56 16.87
N ALA A 4 16.19 23.58 17.57
CA ALA A 4 15.62 24.16 18.79
C ALA A 4 14.21 24.76 18.64
N GLU A 5 13.74 25.04 17.43
CA GLU A 5 12.41 25.62 17.19
C GLU A 5 11.31 24.57 16.95
N LEU A 6 11.65 23.28 16.94
CA LEU A 6 10.67 22.22 16.68
C LEU A 6 9.83 21.94 17.93
N THR A 7 8.52 21.83 17.76
CA THR A 7 7.66 21.35 18.85
C THR A 7 8.03 19.91 19.23
N PRO A 8 7.79 19.46 20.47
CA PRO A 8 8.16 18.11 20.91
C PRO A 8 7.66 16.97 20.01
N GLU A 9 6.48 17.13 19.40
CA GLU A 9 5.93 16.17 18.43
C GLU A 9 6.83 16.00 17.20
N TYR A 10 7.34 17.09 16.63
CA TYR A 10 8.21 17.06 15.45
C TYR A 10 9.60 16.52 15.80
N HIS A 11 10.11 16.83 16.99
CA HIS A 11 11.35 16.24 17.49
C HIS A 11 11.27 14.72 17.59
N ARG A 12 10.17 14.18 18.16
CA ARG A 12 9.97 12.73 18.25
C ARG A 12 9.93 12.08 16.86
N ALA A 13 9.24 12.71 15.90
CA ALA A 13 9.17 12.19 14.54
C ALA A 13 10.54 12.18 13.85
N LEU A 14 11.32 13.25 14.00
CA LEU A 14 12.67 13.34 13.46
C LEU A 14 13.60 12.30 14.09
N GLN A 15 13.56 12.14 15.41
CA GLN A 15 14.34 11.15 16.13
C GLN A 15 13.96 9.72 15.74
N HIS A 16 12.67 9.47 15.51
CA HIS A 16 12.20 8.17 15.03
C HIS A 16 12.70 7.88 13.60
N LEU A 17 12.70 8.87 12.71
CA LEU A 17 13.33 8.73 11.39
C LEU A 17 14.82 8.38 11.52
N GLU A 18 15.60 9.16 12.28
CA GLU A 18 17.05 8.95 12.40
C GLU A 18 17.42 7.55 12.90
N ARG A 19 16.65 7.00 13.84
CA ARG A 19 16.87 5.66 14.40
C ARG A 19 16.64 4.52 13.41
N ASN A 20 15.68 4.67 12.51
CA ASN A 20 15.28 3.61 11.57
C ASN A 20 15.90 3.79 10.18
N LEU A 21 16.65 4.88 9.96
CA LEU A 21 17.08 5.26 8.63
C LEU A 21 18.01 4.22 7.99
N ASP A 22 18.92 3.61 8.75
CA ASP A 22 19.84 2.59 8.23
C ASP A 22 19.11 1.36 7.70
N GLU A 23 18.15 0.85 8.47
CA GLU A 23 17.36 -0.34 8.10
C GLU A 23 16.52 -0.08 6.85
N LEU A 24 15.97 1.13 6.71
CA LEU A 24 15.17 1.51 5.55
C LEU A 24 15.94 1.51 4.24
N HIS A 25 17.23 1.87 4.25
CA HIS A 25 18.04 1.91 3.03
C HIS A 25 18.32 0.52 2.46
N ILE A 26 18.14 -0.54 3.25
CA ILE A 26 18.32 -1.92 2.79
C ILE A 26 17.19 -2.33 1.82
N PHE A 27 16.00 -1.76 1.97
CA PHE A 27 14.79 -2.16 1.23
C PHE A 27 14.03 -0.96 0.65
N PRO A 28 14.61 -0.19 -0.29
CA PRO A 28 13.89 0.87 -0.99
C PRO A 28 12.76 0.27 -1.82
N ARG A 29 11.58 0.89 -1.74
CA ARG A 29 10.41 0.52 -2.55
C ARG A 29 10.26 1.46 -3.74
N ARG A 30 9.71 0.94 -4.85
CA ARG A 30 9.36 1.73 -6.04
C ARG A 30 7.98 2.39 -5.93
N SER A 31 7.13 1.88 -5.05
CA SER A 31 5.75 2.36 -4.86
C SER A 31 5.34 2.26 -3.40
N ILE A 32 4.35 3.08 -3.02
CA ILE A 32 3.74 3.02 -1.69
C ILE A 32 2.83 1.80 -1.64
N SER A 33 3.11 0.88 -0.73
CA SER A 33 2.26 -0.29 -0.56
C SER A 33 1.13 -0.02 0.44
N PRO A 34 -0.05 -0.65 0.32
CA PRO A 34 -1.19 -0.40 1.22
C PRO A 34 -0.92 -0.73 2.68
N ASP A 35 -0.01 -1.68 2.95
CA ASP A 35 0.53 -2.01 4.27
C ASP A 35 1.13 -0.78 4.98
N MET A 36 1.47 0.30 4.27
CA MET A 36 1.83 1.61 4.85
C MET A 36 0.79 2.11 5.85
N LEU A 37 -0.47 1.70 5.75
CA LEU A 37 -1.51 2.11 6.69
C LEU A 37 -1.51 1.30 8.00
N LEU A 38 -0.65 0.28 8.14
CA LEU A 38 -0.49 -0.49 9.38
C LEU A 38 0.21 0.34 10.45
N ASP A 39 -0.13 0.05 11.70
CA ASP A 39 0.41 0.74 12.87
C ASP A 39 1.94 0.64 12.93
N ASN A 40 2.57 1.78 13.14
CA ASN A 40 4.01 1.96 13.21
C ASN A 40 4.79 1.46 11.97
N ASN A 41 4.13 1.30 10.81
CA ASN A 41 4.82 0.89 9.59
C ASN A 41 5.58 2.05 8.94
N MET A 42 6.75 1.77 8.36
CA MET A 42 7.60 2.76 7.71
C MET A 42 8.12 2.22 6.36
N GLN A 43 8.12 3.06 5.34
CA GLN A 43 8.64 2.72 4.01
C GLN A 43 9.47 3.87 3.45
N LEU A 44 10.57 3.50 2.79
CA LEU A 44 11.41 4.41 2.03
C LEU A 44 11.16 4.18 0.55
N ILE A 45 10.95 5.27 -0.18
CA ILE A 45 10.71 5.29 -1.62
C ILE A 45 11.75 6.20 -2.25
N GLU A 46 12.48 5.64 -3.19
CA GLU A 46 13.52 6.37 -3.93
C GLU A 46 12.91 7.02 -5.17
N ILE A 47 13.10 8.33 -5.31
CA ILE A 47 12.67 9.07 -6.50
C ILE A 47 13.85 9.86 -7.05
N TYR A 48 14.11 9.68 -8.35
CA TYR A 48 15.14 10.43 -9.06
C TYR A 48 14.68 11.86 -9.35
N SER A 49 15.62 12.80 -9.28
CA SER A 49 15.38 14.23 -9.51
C SER A 49 14.61 14.49 -10.80
N GLY A 50 13.47 15.17 -10.67
CA GLY A 50 12.54 15.50 -11.76
C GLY A 50 11.13 14.98 -11.49
N GLU A 51 11.01 13.84 -10.83
CA GLU A 51 9.73 13.31 -10.39
C GLU A 51 9.34 13.89 -9.02
N LYS A 52 8.05 14.17 -8.85
CA LYS A 52 7.50 14.68 -7.58
C LYS A 52 6.48 13.70 -7.05
N MET A 53 6.69 13.26 -5.81
CA MET A 53 5.66 12.51 -5.10
C MET A 53 4.45 13.42 -4.85
N SER A 54 3.28 12.99 -5.31
CA SER A 54 2.02 13.67 -5.07
C SER A 54 1.26 12.99 -3.94
N ASN A 55 0.56 13.78 -3.11
CA ASN A 55 -0.37 13.25 -2.10
C ASN A 55 -1.46 12.34 -2.71
N LYS A 56 -1.68 12.40 -4.03
CA LYS A 56 -2.60 11.49 -4.74
C LYS A 56 -2.14 10.02 -4.71
N GLN A 57 -0.83 9.78 -4.57
CA GLN A 57 -0.23 8.46 -4.52
C GLN A 57 -0.35 7.82 -3.13
N PHE A 58 -0.64 8.60 -2.09
CA PHE A 58 -0.80 8.06 -0.74
C PHE A 58 -2.06 7.17 -0.69
N PRO A 59 -2.00 6.00 -0.04
CA PRO A 59 -3.17 5.15 0.17
C PRO A 59 -4.28 5.94 0.86
N LYS A 60 -5.50 5.83 0.34
CA LYS A 60 -6.68 6.59 0.82
C LYS A 60 -7.92 5.71 0.76
N GLY A 61 -8.91 6.01 1.58
CA GLY A 61 -10.22 5.37 1.50
C GLY A 61 -11.16 6.04 0.50
N SER A 62 -12.30 5.40 0.25
CA SER A 62 -13.36 5.94 -0.62
C SER A 62 -13.97 7.24 -0.08
N PHE A 63 -14.07 7.39 1.25
CA PHE A 63 -14.74 8.52 1.91
C PHE A 63 -13.79 9.52 2.58
N TRP A 64 -12.47 9.26 2.58
CA TRP A 64 -11.49 10.11 3.25
C TRP A 64 -10.23 10.33 2.40
N ARG A 65 -9.52 11.43 2.67
CA ARG A 65 -8.25 11.79 2.03
C ARG A 65 -7.27 12.32 3.07
N TRP A 66 -5.99 12.27 2.76
CA TRP A 66 -4.97 12.90 3.60
C TRP A 66 -5.06 14.43 3.55
N ASN A 67 -4.99 15.05 4.73
CA ASN A 67 -4.91 16.48 4.91
C ASN A 67 -3.66 16.82 5.71
N GLN A 68 -2.81 17.69 5.18
CA GLN A 68 -1.65 18.20 5.88
C GLN A 68 -2.11 19.10 7.05
N THR A 69 -1.74 18.73 8.28
CA THR A 69 -2.24 19.40 9.50
C THR A 69 -1.56 20.73 9.80
N LYS A 70 -0.31 20.89 9.39
CA LYS A 70 0.56 22.03 9.72
C LYS A 70 1.53 22.31 8.56
N ARG A 71 2.15 23.48 8.57
CA ARG A 71 3.23 23.80 7.61
C ARG A 71 4.35 22.75 7.72
N ARG A 72 4.90 22.41 6.55
CA ARG A 72 6.11 21.60 6.41
C ARG A 72 7.27 22.25 7.18
N ARG A 73 8.08 21.42 7.84
CA ARG A 73 9.26 21.84 8.58
C ARG A 73 10.50 21.29 7.92
N GLU A 74 11.61 21.97 8.12
CA GLU A 74 12.90 21.54 7.62
C GLU A 74 13.86 21.40 8.80
N ALA A 75 14.65 20.34 8.78
CA ALA A 75 15.71 20.09 9.74
C ALA A 75 16.94 19.56 9.01
N PHE A 76 18.10 19.77 9.62
CA PHE A 76 19.37 19.24 9.12
C PHE A 76 19.81 18.08 10.01
N LEU A 77 20.03 16.90 9.41
CA LEU A 77 20.51 15.69 10.07
C LEU A 77 22.04 15.69 10.03
N ASN A 78 22.68 16.29 11.03
CA ASN A 78 24.13 16.48 11.08
C ASN A 78 24.92 15.18 10.85
N ALA A 79 24.54 14.09 11.51
CA ALA A 79 25.22 12.80 11.42
C ALA A 79 25.14 12.15 10.03
N ARG A 80 24.23 12.63 9.18
CA ARG A 80 23.95 12.08 7.84
C ARG A 80 24.31 13.03 6.71
N ASN A 81 24.76 14.26 7.03
CA ASN A 81 24.96 15.32 6.04
C ASN A 81 23.74 15.48 5.11
N ALA A 82 22.55 15.57 5.71
CA ALA A 82 21.30 15.54 4.95
C ALA A 82 20.30 16.58 5.45
N VAL A 83 19.53 17.14 4.50
CA VAL A 83 18.39 18.01 4.79
C VAL A 83 17.11 17.18 4.72
N VAL A 84 16.26 17.28 5.73
CA VAL A 84 14.94 16.65 5.73
C VAL A 84 13.84 17.69 5.81
N SER A 85 12.91 17.61 4.86
CA SER A 85 11.68 18.38 4.79
C SER A 85 10.51 17.47 5.14
N PHE A 86 9.70 17.80 6.16
CA PHE A 86 8.71 16.86 6.67
C PHE A 86 7.41 17.50 7.16
N ALA A 87 6.32 16.74 7.05
CA ALA A 87 4.99 17.19 7.44
C ALA A 87 4.12 16.03 7.96
N LYS A 88 3.17 16.39 8.82
CA LYS A 88 2.18 15.46 9.39
C LYS A 88 0.84 15.54 8.65
N PHE A 89 0.30 14.39 8.33
CA PHE A 89 -0.96 14.19 7.64
C PHE A 89 -1.96 13.44 8.53
N THR A 90 -3.22 13.85 8.46
CA THR A 90 -4.34 13.16 9.12
C THR A 90 -5.49 12.98 8.13
N PRO A 91 -6.34 11.96 8.30
CA PRO A 91 -7.53 11.78 7.50
C PRO A 91 -8.49 12.97 7.60
N ARG A 92 -9.13 13.30 6.49
CA ARG A 92 -10.23 14.28 6.40
C ARG A 92 -11.29 13.74 5.45
N ARG A 93 -12.56 14.05 5.72
CA ARG A 93 -13.68 13.68 4.84
C ARG A 93 -13.42 14.20 3.41
N SER A 94 -13.62 13.32 2.43
CA SER A 94 -13.51 13.68 1.01
C SER A 94 -14.76 14.45 0.55
N SER A 95 -15.93 14.04 1.03
CA SER A 95 -17.23 14.66 0.77
C SER A 95 -17.95 14.98 2.08
N LYS A 96 -18.73 16.08 2.11
CA LYS A 96 -19.58 16.44 3.26
C LYS A 96 -20.77 15.48 3.44
N LYS A 97 -21.14 14.73 2.40
CA LYS A 97 -22.33 13.86 2.40
C LYS A 97 -22.12 12.50 3.07
N ASN A 98 -20.87 12.02 3.13
CA ASN A 98 -20.58 10.75 3.78
C ASN A 98 -20.53 10.98 5.27
N ASN A 99 -21.28 10.16 6.02
CA ASN A 99 -21.32 10.18 7.49
C ASN A 99 -20.38 9.14 8.11
N ASP A 100 -19.70 8.32 7.31
CA ASP A 100 -18.75 7.30 7.76
C ASP A 100 -17.71 7.86 8.74
N GLU A 101 -17.32 7.05 9.72
CA GLU A 101 -16.33 7.43 10.71
C GLU A 101 -14.94 7.56 10.07
N LEU A 102 -14.24 8.66 10.34
CA LEU A 102 -12.87 8.84 9.85
C LEU A 102 -11.93 7.90 10.60
N PRO A 103 -11.01 7.22 9.91
CA PRO A 103 -10.07 6.37 10.62
C PRO A 103 -9.11 7.22 11.44
N SER A 104 -8.70 6.72 12.60
CA SER A 104 -7.80 7.43 13.52
C SER A 104 -6.33 7.26 13.11
N LEU A 105 -6.00 7.66 11.88
CA LEU A 105 -4.66 7.50 11.32
C LEU A 105 -3.80 8.75 11.50
N LYS A 106 -2.48 8.56 11.60
CA LYS A 106 -1.50 9.63 11.58
C LYS A 106 -0.29 9.22 10.74
N LEU A 107 -0.04 9.97 9.68
CA LEU A 107 1.04 9.71 8.73
C LEU A 107 2.06 10.85 8.76
N TRP A 108 3.34 10.51 8.83
CA TRP A 108 4.45 11.42 8.57
C TRP A 108 5.02 11.17 7.19
N HIS A 109 5.32 12.26 6.50
CA HIS A 109 6.06 12.23 5.24
C HIS A 109 7.33 13.05 5.42
N PHE A 110 8.46 12.42 5.13
CA PHE A 110 9.79 13.01 5.12
C PHE A 110 10.34 12.97 3.69
N GLU A 111 10.89 14.09 3.25
CA GLU A 111 11.67 14.24 2.03
C GLU A 111 13.12 14.46 2.46
N LEU A 112 13.94 13.43 2.33
CA LEU A 112 15.34 13.42 2.71
C LEU A 112 16.21 13.65 1.48
N LYS A 113 17.12 14.61 1.59
CA LYS A 113 18.10 14.95 0.55
C LYS A 113 19.49 14.95 1.15
N TYR A 114 20.36 14.06 0.68
CA TYR A 114 21.77 14.08 1.05
C TYR A 114 22.46 15.21 0.29
N THR A 115 23.32 15.97 0.98
CA THR A 115 24.05 17.08 0.33
C THR A 115 25.04 16.57 -0.71
N ASP A 116 25.59 15.38 -0.49
CA ASP A 116 26.60 14.76 -1.36
C ASP A 116 25.98 14.10 -2.60
N CYS A 117 24.66 13.86 -2.59
CA CYS A 117 23.92 13.22 -3.67
C CYS A 117 22.56 13.92 -3.88
N PRO A 118 22.54 15.19 -4.33
CA PRO A 118 21.32 16.00 -4.43
C PRO A 118 20.35 15.52 -5.52
N GLN A 119 20.79 14.63 -6.41
CA GLN A 119 19.98 14.08 -7.51
C GLN A 119 19.00 12.99 -7.06
N VAL A 120 19.16 12.44 -5.87
CA VAL A 120 18.23 11.43 -5.31
C VAL A 120 17.46 12.06 -4.15
N ILE A 121 16.13 11.96 -4.20
CA ILE A 121 15.26 12.38 -3.11
C ILE A 121 14.61 11.13 -2.55
N TYR A 122 14.87 10.87 -1.27
CA TYR A 122 14.23 9.78 -0.55
C TYR A 122 12.95 10.27 0.09
N HIS A 123 11.83 9.62 -0.25
CA HIS A 123 10.54 9.85 0.35
C HIS A 123 10.28 8.77 1.39
N ILE A 124 10.34 9.13 2.67
CA ILE A 124 10.04 8.24 3.77
C ILE A 124 8.63 8.52 4.28
N LEU A 125 7.81 7.49 4.37
CA LEU A 125 6.49 7.53 4.95
C LEU A 125 6.48 6.71 6.24
N TRP A 126 5.89 7.25 7.30
CA TRP A 126 5.74 6.55 8.58
C TRP A 126 4.33 6.73 9.13
N CYS A 127 3.61 5.63 9.30
CA CYS A 127 2.31 5.62 9.93
C CYS A 127 2.48 5.48 11.45
N GLU A 128 2.68 6.61 12.14
CA GLU A 128 2.81 6.62 13.62
C GLU A 128 1.59 6.00 14.31
N LYS A 129 0.40 6.20 13.73
CA LYS A 129 -0.84 5.58 14.20
C LYS A 129 -1.59 5.02 13.01
N GLY A 130 -1.73 3.70 12.94
CA GLY A 130 -2.29 2.98 11.82
C GLY A 130 -3.40 2.00 12.22
N TYR A 131 -3.70 1.08 11.31
CA TYR A 131 -4.55 -0.07 11.59
C TYR A 131 -3.73 -1.22 12.20
N ASN A 132 -4.33 -1.98 13.13
CA ASN A 132 -3.73 -3.23 13.60
C ASN A 132 -3.75 -4.30 12.49
N THR A 133 -4.81 -4.28 11.68
CA THR A 133 -5.02 -5.13 10.51
C THR A 133 -5.64 -4.28 9.43
N LEU A 134 -5.16 -4.38 8.19
CA LEU A 134 -5.74 -3.62 7.08
C LEU A 134 -7.24 -3.94 6.95
N PRO A 135 -8.10 -2.94 6.68
CA PRO A 135 -9.49 -3.21 6.39
C PRO A 135 -9.60 -4.09 5.15
N SER A 136 -10.40 -5.16 5.20
CA SER A 136 -10.67 -6.05 4.05
C SER A 136 -11.30 -5.34 2.85
N PHE A 137 -11.76 -4.10 3.04
CA PHE A 137 -12.29 -3.24 1.97
C PHE A 137 -11.25 -2.33 1.33
N SER A 138 -9.97 -2.49 1.64
CA SER A 138 -8.93 -1.79 0.90
C SER A 138 -8.99 -2.29 -0.54
N THR A 139 -9.21 -1.36 -1.49
CA THR A 139 -9.35 -1.59 -2.93
C THR A 139 -8.10 -2.18 -3.61
N PHE A 140 -7.19 -2.73 -2.83
CA PHE A 140 -5.95 -3.36 -3.24
C PHE A 140 -5.93 -4.86 -2.93
N ASP A 141 -6.98 -5.43 -2.33
CA ASP A 141 -7.21 -6.86 -2.42
C ASP A 141 -7.58 -7.17 -3.87
N VAL A 142 -6.58 -7.60 -4.65
CA VAL A 142 -6.83 -8.28 -5.92
C VAL A 142 -7.51 -9.58 -5.53
N SER A 143 -8.82 -9.61 -5.66
CA SER A 143 -9.56 -10.85 -5.45
C SER A 143 -9.19 -11.83 -6.56
N MET A 144 -9.34 -13.14 -6.31
CA MET A 144 -9.21 -14.12 -7.39
C MET A 144 -10.17 -13.77 -8.54
N ASP A 145 -11.34 -13.20 -8.25
CA ASP A 145 -12.31 -12.79 -9.28
C ASP A 145 -11.77 -11.68 -10.20
N ASP A 146 -10.90 -10.78 -9.71
CA ASP A 146 -10.25 -9.75 -10.53
C ASP A 146 -9.24 -10.34 -11.52
N LEU A 147 -8.79 -11.58 -11.30
CA LEU A 147 -7.89 -12.32 -12.18
C LEU A 147 -8.61 -13.18 -13.22
N THR A 148 -9.94 -13.15 -13.25
CA THR A 148 -10.76 -13.95 -14.18
C THR A 148 -10.49 -13.64 -15.66
N PHE A 149 -9.96 -12.45 -15.98
CA PHE A 149 -9.53 -12.13 -17.35
C PHE A 149 -8.40 -13.04 -17.86
N LEU A 150 -7.69 -13.75 -16.97
CA LEU A 150 -6.66 -14.71 -17.34
C LEU A 150 -7.23 -16.05 -17.81
N ILE A 151 -8.50 -16.36 -17.51
CA ILE A 151 -9.14 -17.66 -17.81
C ILE A 151 -8.93 -18.10 -19.28
N PRO A 152 -9.12 -17.26 -20.31
CA PRO A 152 -8.94 -17.67 -21.70
C PRO A 152 -7.50 -18.02 -22.10
N PHE A 153 -6.52 -17.67 -21.27
CA PHE A 153 -5.09 -17.85 -21.53
C PHE A 153 -4.47 -18.99 -20.70
N MET A 154 -5.25 -19.65 -19.84
CA MET A 154 -4.79 -20.77 -19.02
C MET A 154 -5.25 -22.11 -19.59
N PRO A 155 -4.48 -23.19 -19.40
CA PRO A 155 -4.96 -24.55 -19.58
C PRO A 155 -6.27 -24.78 -18.78
N ASN A 156 -7.20 -25.53 -19.35
CA ASN A 156 -8.54 -25.71 -18.76
C ASN A 156 -8.51 -26.33 -17.36
N ASP A 157 -7.59 -27.25 -17.11
CA ASP A 157 -7.37 -27.89 -15.81
C ASP A 157 -6.91 -26.87 -14.75
N ALA A 158 -5.89 -26.05 -15.07
CA ALA A 158 -5.43 -24.99 -14.18
C ALA A 158 -6.50 -23.93 -13.93
N ALA A 159 -7.25 -23.54 -14.97
CA ALA A 159 -8.33 -22.57 -14.84
C ALA A 159 -9.49 -23.12 -13.99
N GLN A 160 -9.83 -24.40 -14.10
CA GLN A 160 -10.85 -25.04 -13.23
C GLN A 160 -10.40 -25.13 -11.78
N GLU A 161 -9.13 -25.43 -11.54
CA GLU A 161 -8.57 -25.49 -10.17
C GLU A 161 -8.57 -24.11 -9.50
N LEU A 162 -8.14 -23.08 -10.23
CA LEU A 162 -8.01 -21.73 -9.69
C LEU A 162 -9.35 -20.96 -9.65
N PHE A 163 -10.30 -21.26 -10.53
CA PHE A 163 -11.57 -20.53 -10.69
C PHE A 163 -12.79 -21.47 -10.73
N PRO A 164 -13.02 -22.31 -9.70
CA PRO A 164 -14.05 -23.36 -9.73
C PRO A 164 -15.48 -22.82 -9.91
N ASN A 165 -15.75 -21.59 -9.46
CA ASN A 165 -17.07 -20.96 -9.55
C ASN A 165 -17.42 -20.45 -10.96
N HIS A 166 -16.45 -20.38 -11.88
CA HIS A 166 -16.66 -19.87 -13.24
C HIS A 166 -16.95 -20.96 -14.27
N TYR A 167 -16.83 -22.22 -13.88
CA TYR A 167 -17.20 -23.34 -14.73
C TYR A 167 -18.55 -23.88 -14.27
N PRO A 168 -19.57 -23.97 -15.16
CA PRO A 168 -20.77 -24.69 -14.81
C PRO A 168 -20.33 -26.10 -14.45
N GLN A 169 -20.62 -26.53 -13.20
CA GLN A 169 -20.36 -27.91 -12.79
C GLN A 169 -20.91 -28.81 -13.89
N GLN A 170 -20.03 -29.48 -14.64
CA GLN A 170 -20.49 -30.42 -15.63
C GLN A 170 -21.27 -31.45 -14.84
N CYS A 171 -22.61 -31.44 -14.99
CA CYS A 171 -23.46 -32.45 -14.38
C CYS A 171 -22.78 -33.79 -14.66
N PRO A 172 -22.49 -34.60 -13.62
CA PRO A 172 -21.74 -35.84 -13.78
C PRO A 172 -22.43 -36.60 -14.90
N LYS A 173 -21.68 -36.83 -16.00
CA LYS A 173 -22.19 -37.57 -17.15
C LYS A 173 -22.72 -38.87 -16.58
N MET A 174 -24.04 -39.01 -16.52
CA MET A 174 -24.66 -40.24 -16.07
C MET A 174 -24.01 -41.34 -16.90
N HIS A 175 -23.35 -42.27 -16.21
CA HIS A 175 -22.78 -43.45 -16.84
C HIS A 175 -23.95 -44.13 -17.56
N VAL A 176 -24.05 -43.90 -18.87
CA VAL A 176 -24.93 -44.68 -19.72
C VAL A 176 -24.32 -46.07 -19.67
N GLN A 177 -24.90 -46.92 -18.81
CA GLN A 177 -24.61 -48.34 -18.79
C GLN A 177 -24.79 -48.84 -20.22
N GLN A 178 -23.69 -49.21 -20.86
CA GLN A 178 -23.70 -49.95 -22.12
C GLN A 178 -24.43 -51.27 -21.86
N SER A 179 -25.72 -51.27 -22.17
CA SER A 179 -26.56 -52.46 -22.27
C SER A 179 -25.85 -53.50 -23.12
N CYS A 180 -25.66 -54.69 -22.54
CA CYS A 180 -25.07 -55.85 -23.18
C CYS A 180 -25.92 -56.28 -24.38
N ASN A 181 -25.30 -56.42 -25.55
CA ASN A 181 -25.88 -57.13 -26.69
C ASN A 181 -26.05 -58.61 -26.32
N ASP A 182 -27.30 -59.10 -26.31
CA ASP A 182 -27.67 -60.52 -26.22
C ASP A 182 -27.62 -61.12 -27.65
N PRO A 183 -26.73 -62.08 -27.97
CA PRO A 183 -26.69 -62.73 -29.26
C PRO A 183 -27.47 -64.04 -29.18
N ARG A 184 -28.79 -63.99 -29.36
CA ARG A 184 -29.62 -65.20 -29.51
C ARG A 184 -30.67 -65.03 -30.59
N TYR A 185 -30.28 -65.32 -31.83
CA TYR A 185 -31.13 -65.98 -32.83
C TYR A 185 -30.24 -66.79 -33.78
N TRP A 186 -30.14 -68.09 -33.50
CA TRP A 186 -30.07 -69.17 -34.49
C TRP A 186 -31.36 -69.98 -34.32
#